data_AF-A0A3A3GCT0-F1
#
_entry.id   AF-A0A3A3GCT0-F1
#
_cell.length_a   1.000
_cell.length_b   1.000
_cell.length_c   1.000
_cell.angle_alpha   90.00
_cell.angle_beta   90.00
_cell.angle_gamma   90.00
#
_symmetry.space_group_name_H-M   'P 1'
#
loop_
_entity.id
_entity.type
_entity.pdbx_description
1 polymer ?
#
loop_
_entity_poly.entity_id
_entity_poly.type
_entity_poly.pdbx_seq_one_letter_code
_entity_poly.pdbx_strand_id
1 'polypeptide(L)'
;MNTCRSLGKEHLEMFLNQVLFELLSNVINEVSDSRAISEENKTFIVQFYSHAFAGTLLDWIEDGMKTPCEAIVNHIVRLMDGRFMDAVERFKN
;
A
#
# COMPACT_ATOMS: atom_id res chain seq x y z
N MET A 1 -2.27 -27.73 6.31
CA MET A 1 -2.59 -26.29 6.43
C MET A 1 -2.97 -26.09 7.90
N ASN A 2 -2.10 -25.48 8.70
CA ASN A 2 -2.30 -25.40 10.15
C ASN A 2 -3.05 -24.11 10.45
N THR A 3 -4.24 -24.21 11.05
CA THR A 3 -5.16 -23.11 11.36
C THR A 3 -4.49 -21.95 12.12
N CYS A 4 -3.57 -22.22 13.05
CA CYS A 4 -2.81 -21.16 13.75
C CYS A 4 -1.87 -20.34 12.84
N ARG A 5 -1.29 -20.96 11.81
CA ARG A 5 -0.42 -20.25 10.85
C ARG A 5 -1.25 -19.35 9.92
N SER A 6 -2.47 -19.79 9.59
CA SER A 6 -3.43 -19.01 8.80
C SER A 6 -3.95 -17.80 9.59
N LEU A 7 -4.34 -18.01 10.86
CA LEU A 7 -4.81 -16.94 11.75
C LEU A 7 -3.75 -15.87 11.99
N GLY A 8 -2.49 -16.26 12.18
CA GLY A 8 -1.38 -15.31 12.33
C GLY A 8 -1.13 -14.48 11.06
N LYS A 9 -1.24 -15.10 9.88
CA LYS A 9 -1.09 -14.42 8.58
C LYS A 9 -2.22 -13.41 8.35
N GLU A 10 -3.47 -13.82 8.57
CA GLU A 10 -4.64 -12.96 8.40
C GLU A 10 -4.60 -11.75 9.34
N HIS A 11 -4.23 -11.94 10.61
CA HIS A 11 -4.08 -10.84 11.55
C HIS A 11 -2.97 -9.87 11.15
N LEU A 12 -1.82 -10.38 10.70
CA LEU A 12 -0.71 -9.57 10.21
C LEU A 12 -1.08 -8.80 8.95
N GLU A 13 -1.81 -9.43 8.03
CA GLU A 13 -2.31 -8.79 6.81
C GLU A 13 -3.28 -7.66 7.11
N MET A 14 -4.24 -7.86 8.03
CA MET A 14 -5.14 -6.81 8.47
C MET A 14 -4.39 -5.63 9.10
N PHE A 15 -3.44 -5.93 9.99
CA PHE A 15 -2.62 -4.91 10.64
C PHE A 15 -1.80 -4.09 9.63
N LEU A 16 -1.10 -4.77 8.71
CA LEU A 16 -0.30 -4.10 7.67
C LEU A 16 -1.18 -3.24 6.77
N ASN A 17 -2.33 -3.76 6.31
CA ASN A 17 -3.27 -3.01 5.49
C ASN A 17 -3.76 -1.74 6.19
N GLN A 18 -4.12 -1.83 7.48
CA GLN A 18 -4.58 -0.68 8.23
C GLN A 18 -3.51 0.41 8.36
N VAL A 19 -2.29 0.02 8.76
CA VAL A 19 -1.17 0.98 8.92
C VAL A 19 -0.82 1.64 7.60
N LEU A 20 -0.80 0.87 6.51
CA LEU A 20 -0.50 1.38 5.17
C LEU A 20 -1.60 2.31 4.65
N PHE A 21 -2.87 1.98 4.92
CA PHE A 21 -4.00 2.81 4.55
C PHE A 21 -3.94 4.18 5.23
N GLU A 22 -3.67 4.22 6.54
CA GLU A 22 -3.52 5.48 7.27
C GLU A 22 -2.34 6.31 6.75
N LEU A 23 -1.18 5.66 6.52
CA LEU A 23 0.02 6.34 6.01
C LEU A 23 -0.21 6.94 4.61
N LEU A 24 -0.78 6.17 3.69
CA LEU A 24 -1.05 6.62 2.33
C LEU A 24 -2.20 7.64 2.26
N SER A 25 -3.18 7.57 3.18
CA SER A 25 -4.24 8.58 3.30
C SER A 25 -3.67 9.96 3.65
N ASN A 26 -2.71 10.02 4.58
CA ASN A 26 -2.07 11.28 4.94
C ASN A 26 -1.31 11.86 3.74
N VAL A 27 -0.54 11.03 3.03
CA VAL A 27 0.18 11.45 1.82
C VAL A 27 -0.78 11.95 0.76
N ILE A 28 -1.87 11.22 0.46
CA ILE A 28 -2.81 11.62 -0.60
C ILE A 28 -3.50 12.93 -0.24
N ASN A 29 -3.86 13.16 1.02
CA ASN A 29 -4.48 14.40 1.47
C ASN A 29 -3.52 15.58 1.30
N GLU A 30 -2.26 15.45 1.73
CA GLU A 30 -1.24 16.49 1.56
C GLU A 30 -1.00 16.85 0.08
N VAL A 31 -0.95 15.86 -0.82
CA VAL A 31 -0.72 16.14 -2.25
C VAL A 31 -1.99 16.58 -2.99
N SER A 32 -3.17 16.26 -2.44
CA SER A 32 -4.46 16.51 -3.10
C SER A 32 -5.11 17.85 -2.76
N ASP A 33 -4.64 18.58 -1.76
CA ASP A 33 -5.12 19.95 -1.45
C ASP A 33 -4.94 20.93 -2.63
N SER A 34 -4.10 20.60 -3.62
CA SER A 34 -3.92 21.35 -4.88
C SER A 34 -4.67 20.77 -6.09
N ARG A 35 -5.45 19.69 -5.91
CA ARG A 35 -5.86 18.77 -6.98
C ARG A 35 -7.35 18.39 -6.84
N ALA A 36 -8.15 18.71 -7.86
CA ALA A 36 -9.59 18.44 -7.92
C ALA A 36 -9.95 16.94 -8.09
N ILE A 37 -9.55 16.09 -7.15
CA ILE A 37 -9.89 14.67 -7.10
C ILE A 37 -10.99 14.44 -6.04
N SER A 38 -11.97 13.59 -6.35
CA SER A 38 -13.02 13.22 -5.40
C SER A 38 -12.50 12.35 -4.26
N GLU A 39 -13.13 12.42 -3.09
CA GLU A 39 -12.80 11.57 -1.94
C GLU A 39 -12.94 10.07 -2.24
N GLU A 40 -13.88 9.69 -3.11
CA GLU A 40 -14.05 8.30 -3.57
C GLU A 40 -12.82 7.83 -4.35
N ASN A 41 -12.32 8.64 -5.29
CA ASN A 41 -11.13 8.30 -6.07
C ASN A 41 -9.88 8.28 -5.19
N LYS A 42 -9.74 9.21 -4.24
CA LYS A 42 -8.66 9.18 -3.24
C LYS A 42 -8.68 7.87 -2.46
N THR A 43 -9.85 7.51 -1.93
CA THR A 43 -10.04 6.29 -1.14
C THR A 43 -9.66 5.05 -1.95
N PHE A 44 -10.14 4.94 -3.19
CA PHE A 44 -9.80 3.82 -4.07
C PHE A 44 -8.29 3.69 -4.31
N ILE A 45 -7.61 4.80 -4.61
CA ILE A 45 -6.17 4.84 -4.81
C ILE A 45 -5.45 4.36 -3.54
N VAL A 46 -5.77 4.91 -2.37
CA VAL A 46 -5.17 4.50 -1.09
C VAL A 46 -5.39 3.02 -0.83
N GLN A 47 -6.62 2.51 -1.00
CA GLN A 47 -6.93 1.09 -0.80
C GLN A 47 -6.08 0.21 -1.71
N PHE A 48 -6.02 0.51 -3.01
CA PHE A 48 -5.25 -0.29 -3.96
C PHE A 48 -3.78 -0.39 -3.56
N TYR A 49 -3.14 0.74 -3.26
CA TYR A 49 -1.72 0.75 -2.89
C TYR A 49 -1.47 0.10 -1.52
N SER A 50 -2.38 0.24 -0.56
CA SER A 50 -2.27 -0.42 0.75
C SER A 50 -2.24 -1.94 0.62
N HIS A 51 -3.15 -2.51 -0.18
CA HIS A 51 -3.18 -3.95 -0.43
C HIS A 51 -1.95 -4.45 -1.18
N ALA A 52 -1.51 -3.72 -2.22
CA ALA A 52 -0.31 -4.08 -2.97
C ALA A 52 0.93 -4.11 -2.06
N PHE A 53 1.02 -3.16 -1.14
CA PHE A 53 2.15 -3.03 -0.21
C PHE A 53 2.12 -4.12 0.86
N ALA A 54 0.95 -4.34 1.47
CA ALA A 54 0.75 -5.39 2.46
C ALA A 54 1.07 -6.77 1.86
N GLY A 55 0.56 -7.06 0.66
CA GLY A 55 0.84 -8.31 -0.06
C GLY A 55 2.33 -8.49 -0.34
N THR A 56 3.00 -7.46 -0.83
CA THR A 56 4.45 -7.55 -1.12
C THR A 56 5.28 -7.78 0.14
N LEU A 57 4.92 -7.15 1.26
CA LEU A 57 5.58 -7.38 2.56
C LEU A 57 5.31 -8.79 3.09
N LEU A 58 4.09 -9.30 2.95
CA LEU A 58 3.74 -10.65 3.34
C LEU A 58 4.50 -11.70 2.52
N ASP A 59 4.59 -11.52 1.21
CA ASP A 59 5.37 -12.40 0.33
C ASP A 59 6.85 -12.44 0.75
N TRP A 60 7.41 -11.29 1.11
CA TRP A 60 8.78 -11.20 1.63
C TRP A 60 8.96 -11.93 2.97
N ILE A 61 7.99 -11.81 3.87
CA ILE A 61 7.98 -12.53 5.15
C ILE A 61 7.86 -14.04 4.91
N GLU A 62 7.00 -14.46 3.98
CA GLU A 62 6.80 -15.87 3.63
C GLU A 62 8.01 -16.51 2.98
N ASP A 63 8.79 -15.76 2.18
CA ASP A 63 10.06 -16.22 1.62
C ASP A 63 11.21 -16.25 2.67
N GLY A 64 10.91 -15.91 3.93
CA GLY A 64 11.86 -15.97 5.04
C GLY A 64 12.78 -14.76 5.11
N MET A 65 12.35 -13.61 4.60
CA MET A 65 13.05 -12.33 4.72
C MET A 65 14.50 -12.37 4.19
N LYS A 66 14.74 -13.16 3.14
CA LYS A 66 16.09 -13.42 2.61
C LYS A 66 16.75 -12.17 2.02
N THR A 67 15.95 -11.27 1.48
CA THR A 67 16.42 -9.97 0.97
C THR A 67 16.29 -8.90 2.06
N PRO A 68 17.11 -7.84 2.05
CA PRO A 68 16.91 -6.72 2.94
C PRO A 68 15.53 -6.09 2.73
N CYS A 69 14.82 -5.76 3.82
CA CYS A 69 13.51 -5.10 3.77
C CYS A 69 13.54 -3.83 2.90
N GLU A 70 14.62 -3.06 2.99
CA GLU A 70 14.87 -1.86 2.19
C GLU A 70 14.82 -2.13 0.68
N ALA A 71 15.24 -3.31 0.22
CA ALA A 71 15.17 -3.67 -1.19
C ALA A 71 13.71 -3.83 -1.66
N ILE A 72 12.87 -4.46 -0.83
CA ILE A 72 11.43 -4.62 -1.10
C ILE A 72 10.73 -3.26 -1.05
N VAL A 73 10.99 -2.47 0.00
CA VAL A 73 10.49 -1.09 0.11
C VAL A 73 10.91 -0.25 -1.09
N ASN A 74 12.14 -0.39 -1.59
CA ASN A 74 12.60 0.33 -2.77
C ASN A 74 11.89 -0.12 -4.06
N HIS A 75 11.59 -1.41 -4.24
CA HIS A 75 10.79 -1.86 -5.39
C HIS A 75 9.38 -1.26 -5.36
N ILE A 76 8.79 -1.27 -4.18
CA ILE A 76 7.48 -0.72 -3.89
C ILE A 76 7.45 0.80 -4.18
N VAL A 77 8.43 1.55 -3.65
CA VAL A 77 8.59 2.99 -3.90
C VAL A 77 8.80 3.26 -5.38
N ARG A 78 9.65 2.51 -6.09
CA ARG A 78 9.86 2.67 -7.54
C ARG A 78 8.61 2.37 -8.37
N LEU A 79 7.76 1.45 -7.93
CA LEU A 79 6.48 1.17 -8.59
C LEU A 79 5.47 2.31 -8.37
N MET A 80 5.53 2.99 -7.21
CA MET A 80 4.71 4.16 -6.92
C MET A 80 5.24 5.45 -7.54
N ASP A 81 6.56 5.57 -7.66
CA ASP A 81 7.22 6.82 -8.04
C ASP A 81 6.74 7.28 -9.42
N GLY A 82 6.28 8.52 -9.50
CA GLY A 82 5.54 9.07 -10.63
C GLY A 82 4.13 8.51 -10.83
N ARG A 83 3.93 7.19 -10.70
CA ARG A 83 2.65 6.51 -11.02
C ARG A 83 1.52 6.80 -10.05
N PHE A 84 1.82 7.04 -8.77
CA PHE A 84 0.83 7.42 -7.77
C PHE A 84 0.26 8.81 -8.09
N MET A 85 1.13 9.77 -8.36
CA MET A 85 0.74 11.13 -8.73
C MET A 85 0.07 11.19 -10.10
N ASP A 86 0.50 10.36 -11.06
CA ASP A 86 -0.17 10.20 -12.35
C ASP A 86 -1.56 9.59 -12.21
N ALA A 87 -1.73 8.60 -11.33
CA ALA A 87 -3.05 8.03 -11.04
C ALA A 87 -3.97 9.09 -10.44
N VAL A 88 -3.49 9.84 -9.43
CA VAL A 88 -4.23 10.99 -8.88
C VAL A 88 -4.63 11.98 -9.98
N GLU A 89 -3.75 12.26 -10.94
CA GLU A 89 -4.04 13.18 -12.03
C GLU A 89 -5.04 12.62 -13.05
N ARG A 90 -4.95 11.33 -13.40
CA ARG A 90 -5.90 10.66 -14.33
C ARG A 90 -7.31 10.51 -13.76
N PHE A 91 -7.43 10.53 -12.44
CA PHE A 91 -8.72 10.48 -11.74
C PHE A 91 -9.29 11.88 -11.43
N LYS A 92 -8.57 12.95 -11.80
CA LYS A 92 -9.20 14.26 -12.02
C LYS A 92 -9.86 14.25 -13.39
N ASN A 93 -11.05 14.84 -13.49
CA ASN A 93 -11.84 14.95 -14.72
C ASN A 93 -11.02 15.39 -15.94
#